data_AF-A0A0F7LJ04-F1
#
_entry.id   AF-A0A0F7LJ04-F1
#
_cell.length_a   1.000
_cell.length_b   1.000
_cell.length_c   1.000
_cell.angle_alpha   90.00
_cell.angle_beta   90.00
_cell.angle_gamma   90.00
#
_symmetry.space_group_name_H-M   'P 1'
#
loop_
_entity.id
_entity.type
_entity.pdbx_description
1 polymer ?
#
loop_
_entity_poly.entity_id
_entity_poly.type
_entity_poly.pdbx_seq_one_letter_code
_entity_poly.pdbx_strand_id
1 'polypeptide(L)'
;MPHIESDTTKECTICLENNDKPFYQLSCNHGGPESYPMHTECLKQAFQAEVDSNRVPGIAYVTCPCCRQNPAPLDIDEIMHFE
;
A
#
# COMPACT_ATOMS: atom_id res chain seq x y z
N MET A 1 5.30 0.06 11.09
CA MET A 1 6.04 -1.03 10.39
C MET A 1 7.17 -0.40 9.55
N PRO A 2 8.05 -1.11 8.80
CA PRO A 2 9.19 -0.44 8.16
C PRO A 2 8.74 0.32 6.90
N HIS A 3 8.92 1.64 6.93
CA HIS A 3 9.05 2.44 5.70
C HIS A 3 10.35 2.01 5.01
N ILE A 4 10.27 1.60 3.75
CA ILE A 4 11.44 1.09 3.02
C ILE A 4 11.94 2.19 2.08
N GLU A 5 13.24 2.45 2.16
CA GLU A 5 13.93 3.45 1.34
C GLU A 5 13.64 3.23 -0.16
N SER A 6 13.65 4.33 -0.91
CA SER A 6 13.36 4.32 -2.33
C SER A 6 14.41 3.53 -3.12
N ASP A 7 13.94 2.71 -4.06
CA ASP A 7 14.78 1.92 -4.96
C ASP A 7 14.32 2.13 -6.41
N THR A 8 15.07 2.95 -7.15
CA THR A 8 14.78 3.29 -8.55
C THR A 8 14.96 2.13 -9.52
N THR A 9 15.45 0.97 -9.06
CA THR A 9 15.58 -0.24 -9.88
C THR A 9 14.33 -1.10 -9.86
N LYS A 10 13.42 -0.88 -8.89
CA LYS A 10 12.22 -1.69 -8.70
C LYS A 10 11.01 -0.99 -9.31
N GLU A 11 10.22 -1.76 -10.05
CA GLU A 11 8.97 -1.29 -10.63
C GLU A 11 7.82 -1.49 -9.65
N CYS A 12 7.06 -0.44 -9.40
CA CYS A 12 5.84 -0.52 -8.61
C CYS A 12 4.76 -1.33 -9.34
N THR A 13 4.23 -2.35 -8.68
CA THR A 13 3.19 -3.25 -9.21
C THR A 13 1.83 -2.60 -9.40
N ILE A 14 1.61 -1.38 -8.88
CA ILE A 14 0.36 -0.63 -9.06
C ILE A 14 0.46 0.32 -10.27
N CYS A 15 1.46 1.20 -10.29
CA CYS A 15 1.59 2.22 -11.34
C CYS A 15 2.51 1.83 -12.50
N LEU A 16 3.22 0.71 -12.38
CA LEU A 16 4.17 0.19 -13.39
C LEU A 16 5.31 1.17 -13.71
N GLU A 17 5.72 1.98 -12.73
CA GLU A 17 6.86 2.90 -12.84
C GLU A 17 7.98 2.50 -11.89
N ASN A 18 9.22 2.73 -12.33
CA ASN A 18 10.44 2.60 -11.53
C ASN A 18 11.00 4.01 -11.23
N ASN A 19 10.52 4.63 -10.16
CA ASN A 19 10.91 5.97 -9.75
C ASN A 19 11.42 5.97 -8.30
N ASP A 20 11.80 7.12 -7.78
CA ASP A 20 12.38 7.30 -6.44
C ASP A 20 11.33 7.41 -5.32
N LYS A 21 10.08 7.02 -5.59
CA LYS A 21 9.04 7.01 -4.55
C LYS A 21 9.29 5.88 -3.53
N PRO A 22 9.02 6.11 -2.25
CA PRO A 22 9.22 5.12 -1.21
C PRO A 22 8.23 3.95 -1.34
N PHE A 23 8.64 2.79 -0.85
CA PHE A 23 7.84 1.58 -0.79
C PHE A 23 7.31 1.34 0.63
N TYR A 24 6.12 0.74 0.74
CA TYR A 24 5.55 0.35 2.04
C TYR A 24 5.25 -1.14 2.07
N GLN A 25 5.87 -1.86 3.00
CA GLN A 25 5.60 -3.28 3.20
C GLN A 25 4.44 -3.47 4.19
N LEU A 26 3.34 -4.01 3.68
CA LEU A 26 2.18 -4.42 4.47
C LEU A 26 2.51 -5.61 5.38
N SER A 27 1.72 -5.83 6.42
CA SER A 27 1.82 -6.97 7.33
C SER A 27 1.71 -8.34 6.64
N CYS A 28 1.17 -8.39 5.42
CA CYS A 28 1.11 -9.59 4.59
C CYS A 28 2.40 -9.85 3.78
N ASN A 29 3.47 -9.08 4.03
CA ASN A 29 4.78 -9.14 3.37
C ASN A 29 4.80 -8.77 1.87
N HIS A 30 3.80 -8.01 1.41
CA HIS A 30 3.78 -7.40 0.08
C HIS A 30 3.97 -5.89 0.17
N GLY A 31 4.53 -5.30 -0.89
CA GLY A 31 4.69 -3.85 -1.03
C GLY A 31 6.12 -3.38 -0.87
N GLY A 32 7.01 -4.19 -0.30
CA GLY A 32 8.45 -3.89 -0.23
C GLY A 32 9.18 -4.14 -1.56
N PRO A 33 10.39 -3.56 -1.74
CA PRO A 33 11.17 -3.65 -2.99
C PRO A 33 11.56 -5.08 -3.39
N GLU A 34 11.57 -6.00 -2.44
CA GLU A 34 11.89 -7.42 -2.66
C GLU A 34 10.66 -8.31 -2.85
N SER A 35 9.44 -7.80 -2.60
CA SER A 35 8.22 -8.59 -2.64
C SER A 35 7.03 -7.74 -3.06
N TYR A 36 6.73 -7.78 -4.36
CA TYR A 36 5.67 -7.01 -5.01
C TYR A 36 5.76 -5.52 -4.64
N PRO A 37 6.76 -4.79 -5.17
CA PRO A 37 6.99 -3.40 -4.80
C PRO A 37 5.73 -2.56 -5.03
N MET A 38 5.33 -1.78 -4.03
CA MET A 38 4.19 -0.87 -4.13
C MET A 38 4.54 0.45 -3.47
N HIS A 39 4.53 1.53 -4.23
CA HIS A 39 4.79 2.86 -3.67
C HIS A 39 3.77 3.17 -2.56
N THR A 40 4.20 3.80 -1.48
CA THR A 40 3.33 4.20 -0.37
C THR A 40 2.13 5.02 -0.87
N GLU A 41 2.37 5.97 -1.78
CA GLU A 41 1.33 6.80 -2.38
C GLU A 41 0.35 6.00 -3.25
N CYS A 42 0.84 5.03 -4.02
CA CYS A 42 -0.01 4.17 -4.84
C CYS A 42 -0.91 3.27 -3.97
N LEU A 43 -0.37 2.75 -2.86
CA LEU A 43 -1.16 2.01 -1.87
C LEU A 43 -2.23 2.89 -1.24
N LYS A 44 -1.88 4.12 -0.85
CA LYS A 44 -2.83 5.10 -0.30
C LYS A 44 -4.00 5.36 -1.25
N GLN A 45 -3.72 5.57 -2.53
CA GLN A 45 -4.76 5.78 -3.54
C GLN A 45 -5.65 4.54 -3.72
N ALA A 46 -5.06 3.34 -3.76
CA ALA A 46 -5.81 2.08 -3.86
C ALA A 46 -6.73 1.88 -2.64
N PHE A 47 -6.23 2.15 -1.43
CA PHE A 47 -6.98 2.02 -0.19
C PHE A 47 -8.11 3.06 -0.11
N GLN A 48 -7.83 4.32 -0.49
CA GLN A 48 -8.85 5.36 -0.55
C GLN A 48 -9.98 4.99 -1.52
N ALA A 49 -9.66 4.46 -2.70
CA ALA A 49 -10.66 4.02 -3.67
C ALA A 49 -11.56 2.88 -3.12
N GLU A 50 -10.98 1.93 -2.37
CA GLU A 50 -11.74 0.87 -1.71
C GLU A 50 -12.63 1.42 -0.58
N VAL A 51 -12.11 2.34 0.25
CA VAL A 51 -12.90 3.01 1.30
C VAL A 51 -14.07 3.80 0.71
N ASP A 52 -13.82 4.56 -0.37
CA ASP A 52 -14.85 5.36 -1.03
C ASP A 52 -15.94 4.48 -1.67
N SER A 53 -15.56 3.28 -2.13
CA SER A 53 -16.47 2.29 -2.71
C SER A 53 -17.25 1.52 -1.64
N ASN A 54 -16.59 1.18 -0.52
CA ASN A 54 -17.16 0.48 0.62
C ASN A 54 -17.79 1.49 1.59
N ARG A 55 -18.92 2.09 1.19
CA ARG A 55 -19.73 3.03 2.00
C ARG A 55 -20.40 2.39 3.23
N VAL A 56 -19.69 1.56 3.99
CA VAL A 56 -20.15 1.07 5.29
C VAL A 56 -19.56 1.98 6.36
N PRO A 57 -20.37 2.84 7.03
CA PRO A 57 -19.87 3.72 8.06
C PRO A 57 -19.17 2.93 9.16
N GLY A 58 -17.90 3.24 9.41
CA GLY A 58 -17.12 2.69 10.52
C GLY A 58 -16.32 1.42 10.22
N ILE A 59 -16.28 0.92 8.98
CA ILE A 59 -15.38 -0.18 8.63
C ILE A 59 -14.67 0.08 7.29
N ALA A 60 -13.42 0.53 7.36
CA ALA A 60 -12.51 0.56 6.21
C ALA A 60 -11.98 -0.87 5.97
N TYR A 61 -12.70 -1.65 5.16
CA TYR A 61 -12.12 -2.87 4.59
C TYR A 61 -11.35 -2.46 3.35
N VAL A 62 -10.03 -2.58 3.42
CA VAL A 62 -9.15 -2.49 2.26
C VAL A 62 -8.45 -3.83 2.06
N THR A 63 -8.10 -4.17 0.84
CA THR A 63 -7.40 -5.41 0.54
C THR A 63 -6.02 -5.15 -0.05
N CYS A 64 -5.06 -5.99 0.30
CA CYS A 64 -3.78 -6.00 -0.40
C CYS A 64 -4.03 -6.28 -1.89
N PRO A 65 -3.54 -5.44 -2.83
CA PRO A 65 -3.73 -5.65 -4.27
C PRO A 65 -3.16 -6.98 -4.77
N CYS A 66 -2.14 -7.51 -4.09
CA CYS A 66 -1.42 -8.72 -4.48
C CYS A 66 -2.11 -10.00 -4.00
N CYS A 67 -2.42 -10.10 -2.69
CA CYS A 67 -2.92 -11.35 -2.09
C CYS A 67 -4.36 -11.28 -1.59
N ARG A 68 -5.02 -10.12 -1.71
CA ARG A 68 -6.40 -9.85 -1.27
C ARG A 68 -6.65 -10.03 0.24
N GLN A 69 -5.62 -10.27 1.04
CA GLN A 69 -5.74 -10.28 2.50
C GLN A 69 -5.98 -8.85 2.99
N ASN A 70 -6.81 -8.73 4.03
CA ASN A 70 -7.00 -7.46 4.73
C ASN A 70 -5.70 -7.13 5.50
N PRO A 71 -5.04 -6.00 5.20
CA PRO A 71 -3.89 -5.55 5.98
C PRO A 71 -4.24 -5.35 7.46
N ALA A 72 -3.23 -5.27 8.32
CA ALA A 72 -3.46 -4.94 9.71
C ALA A 72 -4.06 -3.52 9.82
N PRO A 73 -4.97 -3.23 10.78
CA PRO A 73 -5.53 -1.89 10.97
C PRO A 73 -4.48 -0.79 11.12
N LEU A 74 -3.32 -1.11 11.72
CA LEU A 74 -2.20 -0.19 11.84
C LEU A 74 -1.60 0.19 10.48
N ASP A 75 -1.47 -0.75 9.55
CA ASP A 75 -0.95 -0.45 8.21
C ASP A 75 -1.88 0.50 7.46
N ILE A 76 -3.19 0.28 7.60
CA ILE A 76 -4.23 1.13 6.99
C ILE A 76 -4.13 2.54 7.58
N ASP A 77 -4.03 2.68 8.90
CA ASP A 77 -3.91 3.97 9.57
C ASP A 77 -2.63 4.71 9.17
N GLU A 78 -1.47 4.02 9.18
CA GLU A 78 -0.18 4.57 8.77
C GLU A 78 -0.20 5.05 7.30
N ILE A 79 -0.72 4.25 6.36
CA ILE A 79 -0.77 4.60 4.93
C ILE A 79 -1.74 5.76 4.67
N MET A 80 -2.92 5.76 5.31
CA MET A 80 -3.95 6.76 5.06
C MET A 80 -3.58 8.14 5.63
N HIS A 81 -2.80 8.17 6.72
CA HIS A 81 -2.30 9.39 7.34
C HIS A 81 -0.84 9.72 6.98
N PHE A 82 -0.23 8.98 6.05
CA PHE A 82 1.11 9.29 5.55
C PHE A 82 1.08 10.61 4.77
N GLU A 83 1.91 11.57 5.20
CA GLU A 83 2.12 12.90 4.57
C GLU A 83 3.43 12.95 3.78
#